data_AF-A0A7C5P1Y3-F1
#
_entry.id   AF-A0A7C5P1Y3-F1
#
_cell.length_a   1.000
_cell.length_b   1.000
_cell.length_c   1.000
_cell.angle_alpha   90.00
_cell.angle_beta   90.00
_cell.angle_gamma   90.00
#
_symmetry.space_group_name_H-M   'P 1'
#
loop_
_entity.id
_entity.type
_entity.pdbx_description
1 polymer ?
#
loop_
_entity_poly.entity_id
_entity_poly.type
_entity_poly.pdbx_seq_one_letter_code
_entity_poly.pdbx_strand_id
1 'polypeptide(L)'
;MAIHPIDYRYGSEEMKRIWEEENKLQKLLDVEAALARAHAKVGNIPQESANVISEKANIKWVKVERVKEIEAEIHHDIMAVVKALSEVCGEHGKYVHLG
;
A
#
# COMPACT_ATOMS: atom_id res chain seq x y z
N MET A 1 -16.72 17.16 6.60
CA MET A 1 -16.84 17.85 7.91
C MET A 1 -16.68 16.78 8.97
N ALA A 2 -15.80 16.98 9.95
CA ALA A 2 -15.62 16.04 11.05
C ALA A 2 -16.91 15.98 11.89
N ILE A 3 -17.48 14.79 12.05
CA ILE A 3 -18.71 14.57 12.81
C ILE A 3 -18.38 14.03 14.20
N HIS A 4 -17.39 13.13 14.29
CA HIS A 4 -17.06 12.48 15.54
C HIS A 4 -16.16 13.38 16.41
N PRO A 5 -16.46 13.58 17.71
CA PRO A 5 -15.66 14.46 18.58
C PRO A 5 -14.19 14.05 18.73
N ILE A 6 -13.84 12.78 18.46
CA ILE A 6 -12.44 12.35 18.42
C ILE A 6 -11.68 13.05 17.28
N ASP A 7 -12.33 13.32 16.16
CA ASP A 7 -11.66 13.90 14.99
C ASP A 7 -11.22 15.35 15.25
N TYR A 8 -12.00 16.12 16.02
CA TYR A 8 -11.77 17.57 16.18
C TYR A 8 -11.57 18.09 17.61
N ARG A 9 -11.97 17.36 18.66
CA ARG A 9 -11.92 17.85 20.06
C ARG A 9 -11.11 16.97 21.01
N TYR A 10 -11.27 15.65 20.92
CA TYR A 10 -10.73 14.73 21.93
C TYR A 10 -9.58 13.84 21.44
N GLY A 11 -9.45 13.60 20.14
CA GLY A 11 -8.36 12.79 19.61
C GLY A 11 -7.05 13.57 19.66
N SER A 12 -5.99 12.91 20.14
CA SER A 12 -4.64 13.45 20.00
C SER A 12 -4.21 13.41 18.53
N GLU A 13 -3.30 14.32 18.15
CA GLU A 13 -2.72 14.34 16.81
C GLU A 13 -1.97 13.04 16.51
N GLU A 14 -1.28 12.47 17.50
CA GLU A 14 -0.55 11.21 17.36
C GLU A 14 -1.47 10.03 17.05
N MET A 15 -2.62 9.94 17.73
CA MET A 15 -3.58 8.87 17.49
C MET A 15 -4.25 9.03 16.12
N LYS A 16 -4.62 10.26 15.74
CA LYS A 16 -5.22 10.55 14.43
C LYS A 16 -4.29 10.14 13.29
N ARG A 17 -3.01 10.48 13.37
CA ARG A 17 -1.98 10.12 12.37
C ARG A 17 -1.86 8.62 12.11
N ILE A 18 -2.10 7.77 13.11
CA ILE A 18 -2.08 6.32 12.92
C ILE A 18 -3.18 5.87 11.96
N TRP A 19 -4.34 6.52 12.00
CA TRP A 19 -5.54 6.13 11.25
C TRP A 19 -5.78 6.97 9.99
N GLU A 20 -4.92 7.95 9.71
CA GLU A 20 -4.94 8.70 8.45
C GLU A 20 -4.80 7.75 7.25
N GLU A 21 -5.51 8.06 6.16
CA GLU A 21 -5.53 7.22 4.95
C GLU A 21 -4.13 6.99 4.35
N GLU A 22 -3.27 8.03 4.36
CA GLU A 22 -1.90 7.91 3.88
C GLU A 22 -1.09 6.93 4.75
N ASN A 23 -1.25 6.98 6.07
CA ASN A 23 -0.57 6.05 6.96
C ASN A 23 -1.12 4.63 6.81
N LYS A 24 -2.45 4.45 6.69
CA LYS A 24 -3.07 3.15 6.38
C LYS A 24 -2.47 2.58 5.09
N LEU A 25 -2.43 3.37 4.01
CA LEU A 25 -1.85 2.95 2.74
C LEU A 25 -0.37 2.59 2.89
N GLN A 26 0.43 3.43 3.55
CA GLN A 26 1.84 3.13 3.79
C GLN A 26 2.03 1.80 4.53
N LYS A 27 1.20 1.50 5.54
CA LYS A 27 1.28 0.22 6.27
C LYS A 27 0.94 -0.98 5.40
N LEU A 28 -0.04 -0.86 4.51
CA LEU A 28 -0.35 -1.92 3.53
C LEU A 28 0.82 -2.13 2.56
N LEU A 29 1.43 -1.05 2.07
CA LEU A 29 2.61 -1.12 1.20
C LEU A 29 3.82 -1.74 1.92
N ASP A 30 4.04 -1.41 3.19
CA ASP A 30 5.10 -2.00 4.01
C ASP A 30 4.96 -3.53 4.09
N VAL A 31 3.72 -4.04 4.18
CA VAL A 31 3.41 -5.48 4.19
C VAL A 31 3.71 -6.12 2.84
N GLU A 32 3.27 -5.52 1.73
CA GLU A 32 3.57 -6.01 0.37
C GLU A 32 5.08 -6.05 0.10
N ALA A 33 5.82 -5.03 0.54
CA ALA A 33 7.27 -5.01 0.47
C ALA A 33 7.91 -6.15 1.29
N ALA A 34 7.41 -6.38 2.51
CA ALA A 34 7.89 -7.46 3.36
C ALA A 34 7.61 -8.84 2.76
N LEU A 35 6.43 -9.03 2.16
CA LEU A 35 6.04 -10.23 1.45
C LEU A 35 6.99 -10.50 0.28
N ALA A 36 7.21 -9.50 -0.60
CA ALA A 36 8.13 -9.64 -1.72
C ALA A 36 9.56 -10.02 -1.27
N ARG A 37 10.07 -9.40 -0.19
CA ARG A 37 11.37 -9.78 0.39
C ARG A 37 11.38 -11.21 0.92
N ALA A 38 10.30 -11.68 1.53
CA ALA A 38 10.18 -13.05 2.01
C ALA A 38 10.20 -14.06 0.84
N HIS A 39 9.43 -13.79 -0.23
CA HIS A 39 9.44 -14.61 -1.44
C HIS A 39 10.81 -14.68 -2.11
N ALA A 40 11.54 -13.57 -2.20
CA ALA A 40 12.89 -13.58 -2.75
C ALA A 40 13.88 -14.40 -1.88
N LYS A 41 13.78 -14.29 -0.56
CA LYS A 41 14.64 -15.07 0.37
C LYS A 41 14.49 -16.58 0.21
N VAL A 42 13.30 -17.06 -0.16
CA VAL A 42 13.04 -18.49 -0.38
C VAL A 42 13.13 -18.91 -1.85
N GLY A 43 13.48 -17.99 -2.76
CA GLY A 43 13.68 -18.29 -4.19
C GLY A 43 12.41 -18.33 -5.04
N ASN A 44 11.26 -17.89 -4.52
CA ASN A 44 10.00 -17.88 -5.27
C ASN A 44 9.96 -16.78 -6.35
N ILE A 45 10.66 -15.66 -6.14
CA ILE A 45 10.75 -14.55 -7.09
C ILE A 45 12.21 -14.09 -7.21
N PRO A 46 12.60 -13.45 -8.34
CA PRO A 46 13.93 -12.86 -8.48
C PRO A 46 14.19 -11.78 -7.41
N GLN A 47 15.43 -11.71 -6.90
CA GLN A 47 15.83 -10.70 -5.91
C GLN A 47 15.63 -9.27 -6.44
N GLU A 48 15.85 -9.06 -7.73
CA GLU A 48 15.61 -7.79 -8.40
C GLU A 48 14.14 -7.33 -8.28
N SER A 49 13.18 -8.24 -8.51
CA SER A 49 11.76 -7.92 -8.35
C SER A 49 11.41 -7.52 -6.92
N ALA A 50 11.96 -8.20 -5.92
CA ALA A 50 11.75 -7.83 -4.52
C ALA A 50 12.34 -6.46 -4.17
N ASN A 51 13.48 -6.10 -4.78
CA ASN A 51 14.12 -4.79 -4.60
C ASN A 51 13.24 -3.68 -5.20
N VAL A 52 12.77 -3.86 -6.44
CA VAL A 52 11.90 -2.88 -7.12
C VAL A 52 10.58 -2.69 -6.38
N ILE A 53 9.93 -3.78 -5.95
CA ILE A 53 8.70 -3.71 -5.16
C ILE A 53 8.96 -2.98 -3.84
N SER A 54 10.03 -3.33 -3.12
CA SER A 54 10.36 -2.68 -1.85
C SER A 54 10.67 -1.19 -1.98
N GLU A 55 11.34 -0.78 -3.07
CA GLU A 55 11.65 0.62 -3.35
C GLU A 55 10.39 1.44 -3.64
N LYS A 56 9.45 0.86 -4.38
CA LYS A 56 8.23 1.54 -4.84
C LYS A 56 7.04 1.42 -3.89
N ALA A 57 7.11 0.54 -2.90
CA ALA A 57 6.09 0.36 -1.87
C ALA A 57 6.06 1.51 -0.84
N ASN A 58 5.79 2.73 -1.30
CA ASN A 58 5.57 3.88 -0.43
C ASN A 58 4.67 4.93 -1.10
N ILE A 59 4.14 5.83 -0.27
CA ILE A 59 3.17 6.86 -0.69
C ILE A 59 3.75 7.93 -1.63
N LYS A 60 5.07 7.94 -1.89
CA LYS A 60 5.64 8.80 -2.94
C LYS A 60 5.30 8.27 -4.33
N TRP A 61 5.26 6.95 -4.50
CA TRP A 61 4.94 6.28 -5.76
C TRP A 61 3.47 5.89 -5.84
N VAL A 62 2.90 5.31 -4.78
CA VAL A 62 1.51 4.85 -4.74
C VAL A 62 0.63 5.88 -4.04
N LYS A 63 -0.25 6.54 -4.78
CA LYS A 63 -1.09 7.64 -4.28
C LYS A 63 -2.46 7.16 -3.81
N VAL A 64 -2.98 7.76 -2.72
CA VAL A 64 -4.31 7.44 -2.17
C VAL A 64 -5.39 7.68 -3.21
N GLU A 65 -5.26 8.75 -4.00
CA GLU A 65 -6.18 9.11 -5.07
C GLU A 65 -6.28 8.00 -6.11
N ARG A 66 -5.14 7.47 -6.57
CA ARG A 66 -5.09 6.39 -7.56
C ARG A 66 -5.68 5.09 -7.02
N VAL A 67 -5.43 4.78 -5.76
CA VAL A 67 -6.04 3.61 -5.10
C VAL A 67 -7.57 3.75 -5.08
N LYS A 68 -8.08 4.94 -4.72
CA LYS A 68 -9.54 5.21 -4.70
C LYS A 68 -10.18 5.13 -6.08
N GLU A 69 -9.51 5.60 -7.13
CA GLU A 69 -9.97 5.46 -8.51
C GLU A 69 -10.15 3.97 -8.88
N ILE A 70 -9.13 3.16 -8.63
CA ILE A 70 -9.17 1.72 -8.93
C ILE A 70 -10.23 1.03 -8.07
N GLU A 71 -10.32 1.36 -6.77
CA GLU A 71 -11.34 0.82 -5.86
C GLU A 71 -12.75 1.14 -6.34
N ALA A 72 -12.99 2.35 -6.86
CA ALA A 72 -14.29 2.72 -7.41
C ALA A 72 -14.68 1.89 -8.65
N GLU A 73 -13.71 1.41 -9.41
CA GLU A 73 -13.91 0.55 -10.58
C GLU A 73 -14.15 -0.92 -10.20
N ILE A 74 -13.40 -1.45 -9.23
CA ILE A 74 -13.40 -2.88 -8.91
C ILE A 74 -14.13 -3.26 -7.62
N HIS A 75 -14.52 -2.26 -6.82
CA HIS A 75 -15.18 -2.40 -5.52
C HIS A 75 -14.45 -3.33 -4.54
N HIS A 76 -13.11 -3.26 -4.52
CA HIS A 76 -12.25 -4.05 -3.65
C HIS A 76 -10.99 -3.27 -3.25
N ASP A 77 -10.93 -2.88 -1.97
CA ASP A 77 -9.92 -1.98 -1.42
C ASP A 77 -8.49 -2.55 -1.45
N ILE A 78 -8.28 -3.77 -0.95
CA ILE A 78 -6.96 -4.41 -0.95
C ILE A 78 -6.46 -4.64 -2.37
N MET A 79 -7.32 -5.15 -3.26
CA MET A 79 -6.92 -5.37 -4.65
C MET A 79 -6.61 -4.05 -5.38
N ALA A 80 -7.23 -2.94 -4.98
CA ALA A 80 -6.90 -1.62 -5.52
C ALA A 80 -5.48 -1.17 -5.13
N VAL A 81 -5.07 -1.41 -3.88
CA VAL A 81 -3.68 -1.18 -3.43
C VAL A 81 -2.70 -2.04 -4.23
N VAL A 82 -3.01 -3.32 -4.39
CA VAL A 82 -2.18 -4.27 -5.16
C VAL A 82 -2.03 -3.81 -6.61
N LYS A 83 -3.13 -3.44 -7.28
CA LYS A 83 -3.07 -2.92 -8.66
C LYS A 83 -2.25 -1.63 -8.75
N ALA A 84 -2.46 -0.67 -7.85
CA ALA A 84 -1.73 0.59 -7.86
C ALA A 84 -0.21 0.38 -7.65
N LEU A 85 0.18 -0.52 -6.75
CA LEU A 85 1.58 -0.89 -6.56
C LEU A 85 2.14 -1.62 -7.80
N SER A 86 1.37 -2.51 -8.40
CA SER A 86 1.78 -3.22 -9.63
C SER A 86 1.97 -2.27 -10.81
N GLU A 87 1.09 -1.27 -10.99
CA GLU A 87 1.21 -0.23 -12.03
C GLU A 87 2.58 0.49 -11.94
N VAL A 88 2.98 0.93 -10.73
CA VAL A 88 4.26 1.61 -10.56
C VAL A 88 5.46 0.66 -10.68
N CYS A 89 5.29 -0.63 -10.36
CA CYS A 89 6.36 -1.63 -10.44
C CYS A 89 6.63 -2.17 -11.85
N GLY A 90 5.77 -1.90 -12.83
CA GLY A 90 5.94 -2.37 -14.21
C GLY A 90 5.98 -3.90 -14.29
N GLU A 91 6.96 -4.47 -14.99
CA GLU A 91 7.07 -5.92 -15.17
C GLU A 91 7.26 -6.72 -13.87
N HIS A 92 7.80 -6.08 -12.83
CA HIS A 92 7.97 -6.67 -11.51
C HIS A 92 6.65 -6.73 -10.73
N GLY A 93 5.63 -5.96 -11.14
CA GLY A 93 4.30 -5.91 -10.53
C GLY A 93 3.57 -7.25 -10.49
N LYS A 94 3.91 -8.19 -11.39
CA LYS A 94 3.35 -9.55 -11.40
C LYS A 94 3.65 -10.38 -10.14
N TYR A 95 4.59 -9.93 -9.31
CA TYR A 95 4.97 -10.58 -8.05
C TYR A 95 4.40 -9.89 -6.81
N VAL A 96 3.71 -8.76 -6.96
CA VAL A 96 3.00 -8.10 -5.86
C VAL A 96 1.83 -9.00 -5.43
N HIS A 97 1.61 -9.14 -4.12
CA HIS A 97 0.56 -9.98 -3.56
C HIS A 97 0.61 -11.46 -3.98
N LEU A 98 1.80 -11.98 -4.29
CA LEU A 98 1.97 -13.39 -4.66
C LEU A 98 1.65 -14.31 -3.46
N GLY A 99 0.66 -15.18 -3.61
CA GLY A 99 0.18 -16.14 -2.61
C GLY A 99 -1.31 -16.35 -2.71
#